data_AF-B1CBN5-F1
#
_entry.id   AF-B1CBN5-F1
#
_cell.length_a   1.000
_cell.length_b   1.000
_cell.length_c   1.000
_cell.angle_alpha   90.00
_cell.angle_beta   90.00
_cell.angle_gamma   90.00
#
_symmetry.space_group_name_H-M   'P 1'
#
loop_
_entity.id
_entity.type
_entity.pdbx_description
1 polymer ?
#
loop_
_entity_poly.entity_id
_entity_poly.type
_entity_poly.pdbx_seq_one_letter_code
_entity_poly.pdbx_strand_id
1 'polypeptide(L)'
;MKTLLKDLFREIKTTKNRFISILLITLLGVCFFVGLRVIGPQMEFTADKYFKDTNLYDINFMSTYGFNKKDVEAIKNDRNTKDIFATYSTELLLKHGDDGIVAKAFGMPNYKDINMMKYELIKGTYPNKDDECVISDNYMEFKGYKLGDVLTVEEHSGAKLKVKKLKIVGSASWSYYITDDDYGSSTLGNGSIDTFLILNKNSFDSSVYTDLYITLNNLDKVNCFSEEYENIIDNYKDNIKKVTDDRGKERLQEEKDKAYKKIKKSEDKLNKKKKETNDKLNKAKKTLDDSKAKLTKSENELKSTKKDTKSKLEKAKRDLDKAKKEIPANEKKLKKAKEEVTKARKEFEQGKLQFEQYVAGLTAQEKEYLKDVLDKKQKELDIAEAKILKSENQIKSSQKELIKAKEKVKQGYKDLEKQRNKADSEFKKAEKQIKEGREKLNKGYRDYNKNKAKVDNEFIKAENKIR
;
A
#
# COMPACT_ATOMS: atom_id res chain seq x y z
N MET A 1 -100.87 -22.62 45.99
CA MET A 1 -99.70 -21.72 45.78
C MET A 1 -99.68 -20.51 46.71
N LYS A 2 -100.71 -19.64 46.74
CA LYS A 2 -100.71 -18.44 47.60
C LYS A 2 -100.55 -18.74 49.11
N THR A 3 -101.19 -19.80 49.61
CA THR A 3 -101.10 -20.22 51.02
C THR A 3 -99.70 -20.72 51.38
N LEU A 4 -99.07 -21.50 50.50
CA LEU A 4 -97.75 -22.10 50.72
C LEU A 4 -96.64 -21.04 50.75
N LEU A 5 -96.71 -20.05 49.86
CA LEU A 5 -95.80 -18.90 49.91
C LEU A 5 -96.00 -18.07 51.18
N LYS A 6 -97.26 -17.88 51.63
CA LYS A 6 -97.56 -17.15 52.87
C LYS A 6 -97.01 -17.85 54.11
N ASP A 7 -97.08 -19.19 54.15
CA ASP A 7 -96.48 -19.98 55.23
C ASP A 7 -94.95 -19.91 55.20
N LEU A 8 -94.32 -19.99 54.03
CA LEU A 8 -92.86 -19.85 53.87
C LEU A 8 -92.35 -18.50 54.38
N PHE A 9 -93.00 -17.39 54.00
CA PHE A 9 -92.62 -16.06 54.51
C PHE A 9 -92.87 -15.91 56.02
N ARG A 10 -93.92 -16.54 56.55
CA ARG A 10 -94.18 -16.56 58.00
C ARG A 10 -93.09 -17.33 58.75
N GLU A 11 -92.61 -18.44 58.20
CA GLU A 11 -91.53 -19.25 58.77
C GLU A 11 -90.17 -18.52 58.73
N ILE A 12 -89.84 -17.86 57.61
CA ILE A 12 -88.67 -16.98 57.50
C ILE A 12 -88.73 -15.86 58.55
N LYS A 13 -89.91 -15.22 58.72
CA LYS A 13 -90.10 -14.15 59.71
C LYS A 13 -90.04 -14.66 61.16
N THR A 14 -90.29 -15.95 61.40
CA THR A 14 -90.24 -16.55 62.74
C THR A 14 -88.82 -17.03 63.07
N THR A 15 -88.05 -17.48 62.07
CA THR A 15 -86.69 -18.02 62.22
C THR A 15 -85.59 -17.11 61.62
N LYS A 16 -85.80 -15.78 61.69
CA LYS A 16 -84.98 -14.76 60.99
C LYS A 16 -83.48 -14.97 61.14
N ASN A 17 -82.99 -15.27 62.35
CA ASN A 17 -81.56 -15.43 62.59
C ASN A 17 -80.97 -16.62 61.82
N ARG A 18 -81.66 -17.77 61.81
CA ARG A 18 -81.22 -18.97 61.06
C ARG A 18 -81.29 -18.75 59.56
N PHE A 19 -82.37 -18.11 59.09
CA PHE A 19 -82.51 -17.76 57.68
C PHE A 19 -81.40 -16.81 57.22
N ILE A 20 -81.10 -15.76 57.99
CA ILE A 20 -80.01 -14.82 57.68
C ILE A 20 -78.66 -15.52 57.69
N SER A 21 -78.37 -16.42 58.65
CA SER A 21 -77.12 -17.20 58.64
C SER A 21 -76.97 -18.06 57.40
N ILE A 22 -78.00 -18.81 56.99
CA ILE A 22 -77.96 -19.65 55.78
C ILE A 22 -77.85 -18.77 54.52
N LEU A 23 -78.57 -17.64 54.49
CA LEU A 23 -78.49 -16.69 53.39
C LEU A 23 -77.09 -16.10 53.25
N LEU A 24 -76.44 -15.71 54.36
CA LEU A 24 -75.09 -15.14 54.33
C LEU A 24 -74.04 -16.17 53.92
N ILE A 25 -74.13 -17.42 54.39
CA ILE A 25 -73.21 -18.50 53.99
C ILE A 25 -73.37 -18.82 52.49
N THR A 26 -74.61 -18.90 52.00
CA THR A 26 -74.87 -19.16 50.58
C THR A 26 -74.49 -17.97 49.69
N LEU A 27 -74.77 -16.73 50.12
CA LEU A 27 -74.33 -15.51 49.44
C LEU A 27 -72.81 -15.46 49.32
N LEU A 28 -72.09 -15.71 50.42
CA LEU A 28 -70.63 -15.72 50.42
C LEU A 28 -70.09 -16.79 49.45
N GLY A 29 -70.65 -18.01 49.50
CA GLY A 29 -70.27 -19.10 48.60
C GLY A 29 -70.47 -18.75 47.12
N VAL A 30 -71.63 -18.17 46.77
CA VAL A 30 -71.92 -17.75 45.39
C VAL A 30 -71.04 -16.59 44.95
N CYS A 31 -70.83 -15.58 45.80
CA CYS A 31 -69.96 -14.44 45.51
C CYS A 31 -68.52 -14.88 45.24
N PHE A 32 -67.96 -15.77 46.07
CA PHE A 32 -66.62 -16.32 45.84
C PHE A 32 -66.55 -17.16 44.56
N PHE A 33 -67.53 -18.03 44.31
CA PHE A 33 -67.55 -18.86 43.11
C PHE A 33 -67.62 -18.02 41.82
N VAL A 34 -68.52 -17.04 41.78
CA VAL A 34 -68.67 -16.14 40.63
C VAL A 34 -67.42 -15.27 40.49
N GLY A 35 -66.90 -14.72 41.59
CA GLY A 35 -65.67 -13.93 41.59
C GLY A 35 -64.50 -14.69 40.98
N LEU A 36 -64.19 -15.89 41.50
CA LEU A 36 -63.11 -16.73 40.99
C LEU A 36 -63.29 -17.12 39.52
N ARG A 37 -64.54 -17.38 39.10
CA ARG A 37 -64.82 -17.77 37.71
C ARG A 37 -64.66 -16.61 36.71
N VAL A 38 -64.90 -15.37 37.14
CA VAL A 38 -64.78 -14.18 36.26
C VAL A 38 -63.36 -13.63 36.22
N ILE A 39 -62.54 -13.85 37.26
CA ILE A 39 -61.17 -13.32 37.35
C ILE A 39 -60.31 -13.73 36.13
N GLY A 40 -60.28 -15.00 35.76
CA GLY A 40 -59.46 -15.48 34.63
C GLY A 40 -59.78 -14.79 33.30
N PRO A 41 -61.02 -14.90 32.79
CA PRO A 41 -61.43 -14.23 31.55
C PRO A 41 -61.24 -12.71 31.60
N GLN A 42 -61.43 -12.08 32.76
CA GLN A 42 -61.23 -10.63 32.91
C GLN A 42 -59.74 -10.25 32.83
N MET A 43 -58.84 -11.07 33.38
CA MET A 43 -57.39 -10.89 33.25
C MET A 43 -56.95 -11.03 31.79
N GLU A 44 -57.40 -12.08 31.09
CA GLU A 44 -57.13 -12.29 29.67
C GLU A 44 -57.61 -11.12 28.81
N PHE A 45 -58.85 -10.65 29.01
CA PHE A 45 -59.39 -9.49 28.29
C PHE A 45 -58.57 -8.21 28.54
N THR A 46 -58.15 -8.00 29.79
CA THR A 46 -57.36 -6.82 30.16
C THR A 46 -55.97 -6.86 29.52
N ALA A 47 -55.31 -8.02 29.51
CA ALA A 47 -54.02 -8.21 28.87
C ALA A 47 -54.10 -8.10 27.34
N ASP A 48 -55.08 -8.75 26.71
CA ASP A 48 -55.32 -8.66 25.26
C ASP A 48 -55.55 -7.21 24.82
N LYS A 49 -56.37 -6.46 25.57
CA LYS A 49 -56.59 -5.04 25.33
C LYS A 49 -55.30 -4.24 25.47
N TYR A 50 -54.50 -4.48 26.52
CA TYR A 50 -53.25 -3.77 26.73
C TYR A 50 -52.23 -4.02 25.60
N PHE A 51 -52.13 -5.26 25.11
CA PHE A 51 -51.26 -5.59 23.98
C PHE A 51 -51.71 -4.92 22.67
N LYS A 52 -53.02 -4.85 22.43
CA LYS A 52 -53.59 -4.14 21.27
C LYS A 52 -53.41 -2.63 21.35
N ASP A 53 -53.65 -2.02 22.51
CA ASP A 53 -53.52 -0.58 22.72
C ASP A 53 -52.05 -0.11 22.51
N THR A 54 -51.08 -0.97 22.86
CA THR A 54 -49.65 -0.72 22.66
C THR A 54 -49.11 -1.18 21.29
N ASN A 55 -49.94 -1.84 20.48
CA ASN A 55 -49.56 -2.48 19.22
C ASN A 55 -48.33 -3.39 19.40
N LEU A 56 -48.39 -4.29 20.38
CA LEU A 56 -47.38 -5.33 20.60
C LEU A 56 -47.32 -6.28 19.40
N TYR A 57 -46.17 -6.88 19.13
CA TYR A 57 -46.04 -7.85 18.04
C TYR A 57 -46.79 -9.15 18.31
N ASP A 58 -47.15 -9.83 17.23
CA ASP A 58 -47.66 -11.19 17.26
C ASP A 58 -46.52 -12.21 17.14
N ILE A 59 -45.50 -11.91 16.32
CA ILE A 59 -44.35 -12.79 16.08
C ILE A 59 -43.03 -12.03 16.13
N ASN A 60 -42.02 -12.62 16.77
CA ASN A 60 -40.63 -12.16 16.77
C ASN A 60 -39.74 -13.15 16.01
N PHE A 61 -39.02 -12.66 14.99
CA PHE A 61 -37.96 -13.40 14.32
C PHE A 61 -36.60 -13.05 14.91
N MET A 62 -35.91 -14.09 15.40
CA MET A 62 -34.56 -13.98 15.95
C MET A 62 -33.55 -14.63 15.02
N SER A 63 -32.40 -13.98 14.81
CA SER A 63 -31.33 -14.50 13.95
C SER A 63 -29.96 -14.25 14.56
N THR A 64 -29.14 -15.30 14.61
CA THR A 64 -27.73 -15.21 15.00
C THR A 64 -26.87 -14.49 13.94
N TYR A 65 -27.34 -14.45 12.69
CA TYR A 65 -26.69 -13.76 11.56
C TYR A 65 -27.25 -12.35 11.30
N GLY A 66 -28.28 -11.94 12.05
CA GLY A 66 -29.05 -10.73 11.82
C GLY A 66 -29.85 -10.75 10.51
N PHE A 67 -30.54 -9.66 10.20
CA PHE A 67 -31.43 -9.47 9.05
C PHE A 67 -31.01 -8.23 8.25
N ASN A 68 -30.95 -8.37 6.92
CA ASN A 68 -30.72 -7.26 6.01
C ASN A 68 -32.06 -6.69 5.49
N LYS A 69 -31.99 -5.56 4.77
CA LYS A 69 -33.18 -4.89 4.23
C LYS A 69 -34.03 -5.78 3.30
N LYS A 70 -33.41 -6.65 2.51
CA LYS A 70 -34.15 -7.57 1.63
C LYS A 70 -34.88 -8.66 2.41
N ASP A 71 -34.33 -9.09 3.55
CA ASP A 71 -35.01 -10.02 4.45
C ASP A 71 -36.29 -9.37 5.02
N VAL A 72 -36.19 -8.10 5.43
CA VAL A 72 -37.33 -7.30 5.90
C VAL A 72 -38.37 -7.15 4.79
N GLU A 73 -37.96 -6.82 3.56
CA GLU A 73 -38.85 -6.67 2.41
C GLU A 73 -39.55 -7.99 2.04
N ALA A 74 -38.84 -9.12 2.07
CA ALA A 74 -39.41 -10.43 1.75
C ALA A 74 -40.55 -10.80 2.71
N ILE A 75 -40.36 -10.54 4.00
CA ILE A 75 -41.39 -10.80 5.03
C ILE A 75 -42.51 -9.76 4.94
N LYS A 76 -42.17 -8.47 4.75
CA LYS A 76 -43.16 -7.40 4.61
C LYS A 76 -44.13 -7.63 3.45
N ASN A 77 -43.65 -8.26 2.37
CA ASN A 77 -44.45 -8.55 1.18
C ASN A 77 -45.30 -9.83 1.31
N ASP A 78 -45.19 -10.57 2.42
CA ASP A 78 -46.10 -11.68 2.67
C ASP A 78 -47.53 -11.17 2.91
N ARG A 79 -48.51 -11.86 2.30
CA ARG A 79 -49.92 -11.44 2.29
C ARG A 79 -50.56 -11.35 3.68
N ASN A 80 -50.05 -12.10 4.66
CA ASN A 80 -50.61 -12.16 6.01
C ASN A 80 -49.90 -11.21 6.98
N THR A 81 -48.79 -10.61 6.56
CA THR A 81 -48.08 -9.58 7.32
C THR A 81 -48.80 -8.23 7.20
N LYS A 82 -49.09 -7.60 8.34
CA LYS A 82 -49.68 -6.25 8.43
C LYS A 82 -48.58 -5.18 8.48
N ASP A 83 -47.70 -5.30 9.46
CA ASP A 83 -46.57 -4.39 9.64
C ASP A 83 -45.35 -5.14 10.18
N ILE A 84 -44.18 -4.55 9.96
CA ILE A 84 -42.89 -5.10 10.40
C ILE A 84 -42.03 -4.02 11.03
N PHE A 85 -41.57 -4.27 12.24
CA PHE A 85 -40.65 -3.43 12.96
C PHE A 85 -39.27 -4.11 13.04
N ALA A 86 -38.39 -3.68 12.13
CA ALA A 86 -37.01 -4.14 12.09
C ALA A 86 -36.15 -3.27 13.01
N THR A 87 -35.49 -3.88 14.01
CA THR A 87 -34.69 -3.13 14.98
C THR A 87 -33.42 -3.84 15.43
N TYR A 88 -32.70 -3.19 16.33
CA TYR A 88 -31.50 -3.69 16.98
C TYR A 88 -31.79 -3.92 18.46
N SER A 89 -31.29 -5.01 19.01
CA SER A 89 -31.19 -5.26 20.43
C SER A 89 -29.84 -5.84 20.77
N THR A 90 -29.35 -5.55 21.97
CA THR A 90 -28.09 -6.06 22.47
C THR A 90 -28.11 -6.07 23.99
N GLU A 91 -27.50 -7.08 24.58
CA GLU A 91 -27.24 -7.09 26.02
C GLU A 91 -26.02 -6.21 26.30
N LEU A 92 -26.12 -5.37 27.33
CA LEU A 92 -25.08 -4.46 27.76
C LEU A 92 -24.76 -4.72 29.22
N LEU A 93 -23.46 -4.74 29.51
CA LEU A 93 -22.97 -4.58 30.87
C LEU A 93 -22.71 -3.09 31.11
N LEU A 94 -23.39 -2.52 32.10
CA LEU A 94 -23.37 -1.10 32.42
C LEU A 94 -22.86 -0.90 33.84
N LYS A 95 -22.24 0.26 34.07
CA LYS A 95 -21.77 0.68 35.38
C LYS A 95 -22.33 2.05 35.75
N HIS A 96 -22.84 2.17 36.98
CA HIS A 96 -23.24 3.43 37.58
C HIS A 96 -22.70 3.50 39.01
N GLY A 97 -21.67 4.33 39.22
CA GLY A 97 -20.93 4.30 40.50
C GLY A 97 -20.24 2.94 40.71
N ASP A 98 -20.56 2.26 41.81
CA ASP A 98 -20.09 0.90 42.11
C ASP A 98 -21.07 -0.20 41.67
N ASP A 99 -22.27 0.17 41.18
CA ASP A 99 -23.27 -0.77 40.73
C ASP A 99 -23.00 -1.26 39.31
N GLY A 100 -22.88 -2.58 39.16
CA GLY A 100 -22.94 -3.27 37.88
C GLY A 100 -24.39 -3.61 37.52
N ILE A 101 -24.77 -3.37 36.26
CA ILE A 101 -26.12 -3.55 35.75
C ILE A 101 -26.04 -4.32 34.44
N VAL A 102 -26.81 -5.40 34.31
CA VAL A 102 -27.01 -6.09 33.04
C VAL A 102 -28.33 -5.61 32.44
N ALA A 103 -28.27 -4.95 31.29
CA ALA A 103 -29.48 -4.44 30.63
C ALA A 103 -29.63 -4.97 29.22
N LYS A 104 -30.87 -5.28 28.81
CA LYS A 104 -31.19 -5.49 27.40
C LYS A 104 -31.59 -4.18 26.76
N ALA A 105 -30.76 -3.69 25.84
CA ALA A 105 -31.00 -2.45 25.12
C ALA A 105 -31.75 -2.72 23.81
N PHE A 106 -32.76 -1.90 23.52
CA PHE A 106 -33.57 -1.95 22.32
C PHE A 106 -33.48 -0.62 21.57
N GLY A 107 -33.25 -0.69 20.26
CA GLY A 107 -33.32 0.45 19.37
C GLY A 107 -34.77 0.80 19.05
N MET A 108 -35.12 2.06 19.17
CA MET A 108 -36.40 2.60 18.74
C MET A 108 -36.19 3.78 17.79
N PRO A 109 -37.06 3.95 16.78
CA PRO A 109 -37.05 5.15 15.97
C PRO A 109 -37.47 6.36 16.83
N ASN A 110 -37.44 7.56 16.25
CA ASN A 110 -37.99 8.72 16.94
C ASN A 110 -39.44 8.46 17.35
N TYR A 111 -39.87 8.97 18.50
CA TYR A 111 -41.17 8.63 19.08
C TYR A 111 -42.36 8.85 18.12
N LYS A 112 -42.27 9.85 17.23
CA LYS A 112 -43.29 10.18 16.22
C LYS A 112 -43.45 9.09 15.16
N ASP A 113 -42.40 8.31 14.94
CA ASP A 113 -42.33 7.25 13.92
C ASP A 113 -42.56 5.86 14.55
N ILE A 114 -42.79 5.78 15.87
CA ILE A 114 -43.11 4.52 16.56
C ILE A 114 -44.56 4.15 16.23
N ASN A 115 -44.72 3.19 15.32
CA ASN A 115 -46.00 2.61 14.94
C ASN A 115 -46.34 1.32 15.71
N MET A 116 -45.34 0.60 16.22
CA MET A 116 -45.47 -0.71 16.86
C MET A 116 -44.60 -0.76 18.12
N MET A 117 -44.87 -1.70 19.03
CA MET A 117 -44.08 -1.89 20.25
C MET A 117 -44.02 -0.63 21.12
N LYS A 118 -45.14 0.08 21.25
CA LYS A 118 -45.20 1.34 21.99
C LYS A 118 -44.95 1.12 23.47
N TYR A 119 -44.23 2.06 24.09
CA TYR A 119 -43.98 2.09 25.53
C TYR A 119 -44.58 3.35 26.15
N GLU A 120 -45.04 3.21 27.38
CA GLU A 120 -45.62 4.29 28.16
C GLU A 120 -44.53 5.00 28.94
N LEU A 121 -44.33 6.29 28.65
CA LEU A 121 -43.36 7.11 29.34
C LEU A 121 -43.95 7.58 30.68
N ILE A 122 -43.32 7.23 31.80
CA ILE A 122 -43.78 7.56 33.14
C ILE A 122 -43.13 8.86 33.62
N LYS A 123 -41.81 8.99 33.47
CA LYS A 123 -41.05 10.21 33.83
C LYS A 123 -40.14 10.65 32.69
N GLY A 124 -39.89 11.94 32.58
CA GLY A 124 -38.89 12.52 31.67
C GLY A 124 -39.36 12.62 30.22
N THR A 125 -38.47 12.28 29.28
CA THR A 125 -38.69 12.41 27.82
C THR A 125 -38.19 11.20 27.04
N TYR A 126 -38.70 11.00 25.83
CA TYR A 126 -38.19 10.04 24.84
C TYR A 126 -36.72 10.34 24.44
N PRO A 127 -35.90 9.32 24.11
CA PRO A 127 -34.52 9.52 23.69
C PRO A 127 -34.48 10.19 22.31
N ASN A 128 -33.84 11.36 22.22
CA ASN A 128 -33.69 12.09 20.96
C ASN A 128 -32.27 12.00 20.39
N LYS A 129 -31.26 11.88 21.27
CA LYS A 129 -29.85 11.75 20.88
C LYS A 129 -29.35 10.31 21.03
N ASP A 130 -28.24 10.00 20.35
CA ASP A 130 -27.66 8.66 20.34
C ASP A 130 -27.07 8.24 21.71
N ASP A 131 -26.80 9.20 22.61
CA ASP A 131 -26.26 8.99 23.95
C ASP A 131 -27.31 9.10 25.07
N GLU A 132 -28.60 9.05 24.72
CA GLU A 132 -29.72 9.12 25.65
C GLU A 132 -30.45 7.79 25.74
N CYS A 133 -30.92 7.45 26.94
CA CYS A 133 -31.69 6.23 27.18
C CYS A 133 -32.92 6.47 28.04
N VAL A 134 -33.92 5.62 27.84
CA VAL A 134 -35.05 5.42 28.76
C VAL A 134 -34.87 4.06 29.43
N ILE A 135 -35.14 3.98 30.72
CA ILE A 135 -34.97 2.78 31.56
C ILE A 135 -36.33 2.30 32.11
N SER A 136 -36.41 1.07 32.62
CA SER A 136 -37.57 0.63 33.42
C SER A 136 -37.81 1.57 34.60
N ASP A 137 -39.05 2.03 34.79
CA ASP A 137 -39.43 2.88 35.92
C ASP A 137 -39.28 2.15 37.26
N ASN A 138 -39.70 0.90 37.32
CA ASN A 138 -39.57 0.08 38.53
C ASN A 138 -38.10 -0.13 38.92
N TYR A 139 -37.23 -0.40 37.94
CA TYR A 139 -35.81 -0.53 38.20
C TYR A 139 -35.17 0.79 38.64
N MET A 140 -35.55 1.90 38.00
CA MET A 140 -35.09 3.24 38.35
C MET A 140 -35.47 3.61 39.79
N GLU A 141 -36.71 3.31 40.21
CA GLU A 141 -37.17 3.54 41.59
C GLU A 141 -36.46 2.63 42.60
N PHE A 142 -36.34 1.34 42.28
CA PHE A 142 -35.68 0.36 43.15
C PHE A 142 -34.22 0.72 43.43
N LYS A 143 -33.49 1.18 42.41
CA LYS A 143 -32.09 1.62 42.52
C LYS A 143 -31.93 3.07 43.00
N GLY A 144 -33.01 3.85 43.03
CA GLY A 144 -32.96 5.27 43.39
C GLY A 144 -32.24 6.15 42.36
N TYR A 145 -32.18 5.73 41.10
CA TYR A 145 -31.59 6.50 40.02
C TYR A 145 -32.46 7.71 39.66
N LYS A 146 -31.83 8.75 39.10
CA LYS A 146 -32.45 10.04 38.76
C LYS A 146 -32.28 10.37 37.29
N LEU A 147 -33.20 11.20 36.79
CA LEU A 147 -33.06 11.76 35.44
C LEU A 147 -31.78 12.59 35.37
N GLY A 148 -31.00 12.37 34.32
CA GLY A 148 -29.67 12.97 34.12
C GLY A 148 -28.51 12.09 34.56
N ASP A 149 -28.75 11.00 35.29
CA ASP A 149 -27.71 10.04 35.65
C ASP A 149 -27.12 9.38 34.40
N VAL A 150 -25.82 9.05 34.48
CA VAL A 150 -25.08 8.51 33.35
C VAL A 150 -24.66 7.07 33.66
N LEU A 151 -25.06 6.16 32.78
CA LEU A 151 -24.66 4.76 32.76
C LEU A 151 -23.46 4.62 31.81
N THR A 152 -22.39 4.00 32.28
CA THR A 152 -21.19 3.75 31.46
C THR A 152 -21.26 2.34 30.90
N VAL A 153 -21.17 2.21 29.57
CA VAL A 153 -21.16 0.91 28.88
C VAL A 153 -19.78 0.28 29.02
N GLU A 154 -19.72 -0.92 29.58
CA GLU A 154 -18.49 -1.71 29.66
C GLU A 154 -18.25 -2.47 28.34
N GLU A 155 -17.00 -2.52 27.91
CA GLU A 155 -16.63 -3.23 26.69
C GLU A 155 -16.63 -4.74 26.91
N HIS A 156 -17.42 -5.46 26.12
CA HIS A 156 -17.37 -6.92 26.05
C HIS A 156 -17.62 -7.41 24.62
N SER A 157 -17.38 -8.70 24.39
CA SER A 157 -17.72 -9.36 23.14
C SER A 157 -19.25 -9.36 22.95
N GLY A 158 -19.78 -8.36 22.27
CA GLY A 158 -21.22 -8.23 22.00
C GLY A 158 -21.75 -6.81 21.96
N ALA A 159 -21.11 -5.87 22.66
CA ALA A 159 -21.55 -4.48 22.73
C ALA A 159 -21.43 -3.79 21.37
N LYS A 160 -22.55 -3.68 20.64
CA LYS A 160 -22.64 -3.01 19.33
C LYS A 160 -23.24 -1.61 19.46
N LEU A 161 -22.65 -0.78 20.33
CA LEU A 161 -23.03 0.63 20.49
C LEU A 161 -21.90 1.57 20.06
N LYS A 162 -22.28 2.68 19.43
CA LYS A 162 -21.35 3.77 19.05
C LYS A 162 -20.95 4.64 20.23
N VAL A 163 -21.75 4.61 21.30
CA VAL A 163 -21.59 5.44 22.50
C VAL A 163 -21.17 4.59 23.69
N LYS A 164 -20.32 5.17 24.55
CA LYS A 164 -19.86 4.53 25.79
C LYS A 164 -20.58 5.02 27.04
N LYS A 165 -21.36 6.09 26.91
CA LYS A 165 -22.08 6.71 28.02
C LYS A 165 -23.52 6.95 27.58
N LEU A 166 -24.44 6.57 28.44
CA LEU A 166 -25.88 6.68 28.21
C LEU A 166 -26.47 7.51 29.34
N LYS A 167 -27.07 8.64 29.01
CA LYS A 167 -27.73 9.52 29.98
C LYS A 167 -29.20 9.13 30.09
N ILE A 168 -29.67 8.86 31.30
CA ILE A 168 -31.08 8.56 31.58
C ILE A 168 -31.89 9.84 31.37
N VAL A 169 -32.77 9.85 30.37
CA VAL A 169 -33.65 10.99 30.06
C VAL A 169 -35.11 10.73 30.40
N GLY A 170 -35.46 9.48 30.68
CA GLY A 170 -36.81 9.11 31.09
C GLY A 170 -36.88 7.70 31.65
N SER A 171 -38.04 7.37 32.19
CA SER A 171 -38.42 6.03 32.60
C SER A 171 -39.74 5.62 31.97
N ALA A 172 -39.91 4.32 31.77
CA ALA A 172 -41.09 3.80 31.09
C ALA A 172 -41.57 2.47 31.66
N SER A 173 -42.85 2.18 31.40
CA SER A 173 -43.43 0.83 31.41
C SER A 173 -43.64 0.36 29.98
N TRP A 174 -43.48 -0.93 29.72
CA TRP A 174 -43.51 -1.46 28.36
C TRP A 174 -44.19 -2.82 28.30
N SER A 175 -45.23 -2.93 27.46
CA SER A 175 -46.01 -4.16 27.28
C SER A 175 -45.22 -5.38 26.81
N TYR A 176 -44.00 -5.18 26.32
CA TYR A 176 -43.07 -6.27 26.02
C TYR A 176 -42.71 -7.10 27.27
N TYR A 177 -42.64 -6.44 28.43
CA TYR A 177 -42.43 -7.08 29.73
C TYR A 177 -43.73 -7.03 30.51
N ILE A 178 -44.35 -8.20 30.69
CA ILE A 178 -45.63 -8.33 31.39
C ILE A 178 -45.44 -8.18 32.90
N THR A 179 -44.27 -8.56 33.40
CA THR A 179 -43.89 -8.48 34.82
C THR A 179 -42.81 -7.41 35.02
N ASP A 180 -42.76 -6.90 36.25
CA ASP A 180 -41.88 -5.81 36.64
C ASP A 180 -40.54 -6.27 37.24
N ASP A 181 -40.40 -7.58 37.47
CA ASP A 181 -39.30 -8.23 38.18
C ASP A 181 -38.57 -9.30 37.36
N ASP A 182 -39.02 -9.61 36.14
CA ASP A 182 -38.36 -10.57 35.25
C ASP A 182 -38.16 -9.98 33.84
N TYR A 183 -36.90 -9.65 33.52
CA TYR A 183 -36.49 -9.17 32.20
C TYR A 183 -35.80 -10.23 31.34
N GLY A 184 -35.76 -11.48 31.81
CA GLY A 184 -35.13 -12.62 31.16
C GLY A 184 -33.70 -12.92 31.63
N SER A 185 -33.10 -13.93 30.99
CA SER A 185 -31.72 -14.36 31.26
C SER A 185 -30.71 -13.69 30.34
N SER A 186 -29.46 -13.61 30.81
CA SER A 186 -28.32 -13.07 30.05
C SER A 186 -27.13 -14.00 30.13
N THR A 187 -26.22 -13.88 29.17
CA THR A 187 -24.88 -14.51 29.25
C THR A 187 -23.85 -13.64 29.98
N LEU A 188 -24.25 -12.43 30.38
CA LEU A 188 -23.42 -11.44 31.07
C LEU A 188 -23.72 -11.42 32.57
N GLY A 189 -22.78 -10.90 33.35
CA GLY A 189 -22.95 -10.69 34.79
C GLY A 189 -23.28 -11.97 35.56
N ASN A 190 -24.37 -11.95 36.31
CA ASN A 190 -24.84 -13.06 37.15
C ASN A 190 -25.80 -14.03 36.42
N GLY A 191 -26.04 -13.83 35.11
CA GLY A 191 -26.92 -14.68 34.31
C GLY A 191 -28.36 -14.16 34.15
N SER A 192 -28.70 -13.01 34.74
CA SER A 192 -30.03 -12.40 34.68
C SER A 192 -29.96 -10.99 34.09
N ILE A 193 -31.02 -10.56 33.42
CA ILE A 193 -31.20 -9.18 32.96
C ILE A 193 -31.86 -8.40 34.10
N ASP A 194 -31.22 -7.30 34.52
CA ASP A 194 -31.71 -6.47 35.62
C ASP A 194 -32.77 -5.46 35.16
N THR A 195 -32.67 -4.97 33.92
CA THR A 195 -33.57 -3.96 33.35
C THR A 195 -33.55 -3.97 31.82
N PHE A 196 -34.51 -3.31 31.19
CA PHE A 196 -34.40 -2.91 29.79
C PHE A 196 -33.90 -1.47 29.64
N LEU A 197 -33.33 -1.16 28.48
CA LEU A 197 -33.07 0.19 28.02
C LEU A 197 -33.68 0.41 26.63
N ILE A 198 -34.26 1.57 26.43
CA ILE A 198 -34.72 2.03 25.11
C ILE A 198 -33.80 3.15 24.65
N LEU A 199 -33.20 2.94 23.48
CA LEU A 199 -32.20 3.82 22.88
C LEU A 199 -32.69 4.30 21.52
N ASN A 200 -32.09 5.38 21.01
CA ASN A 200 -32.24 5.71 19.61
C ASN A 200 -31.66 4.57 18.75
N LYS A 201 -32.39 4.14 17.71
CA LYS A 201 -31.93 3.11 16.77
C LYS A 201 -30.56 3.44 16.15
N ASN A 202 -30.22 4.71 16.00
CA ASN A 202 -28.96 5.17 15.45
C ASN A 202 -27.74 4.96 16.38
N SER A 203 -27.96 4.73 17.68
CA SER A 203 -26.91 4.43 18.67
C SER A 203 -26.19 3.12 18.40
N PHE A 204 -26.80 2.21 17.63
CA PHE A 204 -26.26 0.88 17.36
C PHE A 204 -25.27 0.89 16.19
N ASP A 205 -24.19 0.12 16.33
CA ASP A 205 -23.18 -0.13 15.31
C ASP A 205 -23.40 -1.51 14.66
N SER A 206 -24.43 -1.60 13.82
CA SER A 206 -24.70 -2.83 13.06
C SER A 206 -25.28 -2.53 11.68
N SER A 207 -24.73 -3.17 10.66
CA SER A 207 -25.27 -3.10 9.29
C SER A 207 -26.48 -4.01 9.06
N VAL A 208 -26.81 -4.87 10.03
CA VAL A 208 -27.93 -5.83 9.98
C VAL A 208 -28.77 -5.72 11.25
N TYR A 209 -30.09 -5.77 11.10
CA TYR A 209 -31.04 -5.80 12.22
C TYR A 209 -30.87 -7.10 13.01
N THR A 210 -31.13 -7.08 14.32
CA THR A 210 -31.01 -8.29 15.16
C THR A 210 -32.37 -8.94 15.39
N ASP A 211 -33.44 -8.13 15.40
CA ASP A 211 -34.79 -8.54 15.73
C ASP A 211 -35.76 -7.98 14.69
N LEU A 212 -36.71 -8.81 14.25
CA LEU A 212 -37.84 -8.39 13.44
C LEU A 212 -39.13 -8.75 14.18
N TYR A 213 -39.88 -7.73 14.55
CA TYR A 213 -41.19 -7.89 15.17
C TYR A 213 -42.27 -7.69 14.11
N ILE A 214 -43.34 -8.47 14.16
CA ILE A 214 -44.36 -8.50 13.10
C ILE A 214 -45.75 -8.51 13.73
N THR A 215 -46.66 -7.75 13.13
CA THR A 215 -48.11 -7.90 13.35
C THR A 215 -48.78 -8.50 12.13
N LEU A 216 -49.82 -9.31 12.33
CA LEU A 216 -50.56 -9.99 11.27
C LEU A 216 -51.89 -9.30 10.95
N ASN A 217 -52.39 -9.58 9.75
CA ASN A 217 -53.67 -9.06 9.30
C ASN A 217 -54.84 -9.73 10.04
N ASN A 218 -55.90 -8.96 10.31
CA ASN A 218 -57.19 -9.42 10.87
C ASN A 218 -57.18 -9.97 12.31
N LEU A 219 -56.16 -9.68 13.13
CA LEU A 219 -56.12 -10.11 14.54
C LEU A 219 -56.78 -9.14 15.53
N ASP A 220 -57.20 -7.95 15.10
CA ASP A 220 -57.70 -6.89 16.01
C ASP A 220 -58.90 -7.35 16.88
N LYS A 221 -59.71 -8.30 16.39
CA LYS A 221 -60.89 -8.83 17.08
C LYS A 221 -60.70 -10.21 17.72
N VAL A 222 -59.55 -10.84 17.51
CA VAL A 222 -59.26 -12.17 18.06
C VAL A 222 -58.55 -11.97 19.40
N ASN A 223 -58.98 -12.67 20.45
CA ASN A 223 -58.32 -12.62 21.75
C ASN A 223 -57.01 -13.43 21.67
N CYS A 224 -55.87 -12.84 22.07
CA CYS A 224 -54.55 -13.50 22.00
C CYS A 224 -54.41 -14.77 22.87
N PHE A 225 -55.34 -15.00 23.81
CA PHE A 225 -55.40 -16.20 24.64
C PHE A 225 -56.32 -17.30 24.07
N SER A 226 -56.94 -17.07 22.92
CA SER A 226 -57.85 -18.06 22.31
C SER A 226 -57.12 -19.09 21.44
N GLU A 227 -57.70 -20.28 21.31
CA GLU A 227 -57.24 -21.30 20.36
C GLU A 227 -57.28 -20.80 18.91
N GLU A 228 -58.21 -19.90 18.56
CA GLU A 228 -58.29 -19.30 17.23
C GLU A 228 -57.04 -18.49 16.91
N TYR A 229 -56.56 -17.69 17.87
CA TYR A 229 -55.34 -16.90 17.70
C TYR A 229 -54.12 -17.83 17.52
N GLU A 230 -53.97 -18.83 18.38
CA GLU A 230 -52.87 -19.81 18.31
C GLU A 230 -52.81 -20.50 16.94
N ASN A 231 -53.95 -20.96 16.44
CA ASN A 231 -54.05 -21.58 15.11
C ASN A 231 -53.66 -20.62 13.97
N ILE A 232 -54.00 -19.33 14.04
CA ILE A 232 -53.60 -18.34 13.02
C ILE A 232 -52.08 -18.15 13.04
N ILE A 233 -51.49 -18.02 14.23
CA ILE A 233 -50.05 -17.85 14.41
C ILE A 233 -49.27 -19.06 13.87
N ASP A 234 -49.70 -20.28 14.19
CA ASP A 234 -49.00 -21.48 13.73
C ASP A 234 -49.12 -21.68 12.23
N ASN A 235 -50.30 -21.44 11.65
CA ASN A 235 -50.47 -21.42 10.21
C ASN A 235 -49.57 -20.38 9.52
N TYR A 236 -49.39 -19.20 10.12
CA TYR A 236 -48.47 -18.20 9.58
C TYR A 236 -47.02 -18.69 9.64
N LYS A 237 -46.57 -19.24 10.78
CA LYS A 237 -45.21 -19.79 10.95
C LYS A 237 -44.87 -20.84 9.90
N ASP A 238 -45.81 -21.73 9.59
CA ASP A 238 -45.61 -22.77 8.57
C ASP A 238 -45.53 -22.18 7.15
N ASN A 239 -46.39 -21.22 6.84
CA ASN A 239 -46.42 -20.59 5.51
C ASN A 239 -45.19 -19.71 5.24
N ILE A 240 -44.79 -18.90 6.22
CA ILE A 240 -43.66 -17.97 6.08
C ILE A 240 -42.32 -18.70 5.99
N LYS A 241 -42.23 -19.94 6.51
CA LYS A 241 -41.02 -20.77 6.45
C LYS A 241 -40.48 -20.92 5.04
N LYS A 242 -41.36 -21.11 4.05
CA LYS A 242 -40.96 -21.21 2.64
C LYS A 242 -40.32 -19.91 2.13
N VAL A 243 -40.90 -18.76 2.48
CA VAL A 243 -40.35 -17.44 2.12
C VAL A 243 -38.97 -17.25 2.75
N THR A 244 -38.81 -17.63 4.03
CA THR A 244 -37.52 -17.51 4.72
C THR A 244 -36.47 -18.49 4.19
N ASP A 245 -36.86 -19.70 3.80
CA ASP A 245 -35.94 -20.70 3.23
C ASP A 245 -35.40 -20.25 1.87
N ASP A 246 -36.27 -19.74 0.99
CA ASP A 246 -35.85 -19.21 -0.31
C ASP A 246 -34.97 -17.97 -0.15
N ARG A 247 -35.35 -17.05 0.75
CA ARG A 247 -34.51 -15.90 1.08
C ARG A 247 -33.15 -16.31 1.65
N GLY A 248 -33.10 -17.37 2.44
CA GLY A 248 -31.87 -17.95 2.97
C GLY A 248 -30.91 -18.40 1.86
N LYS A 249 -31.42 -19.09 0.82
CA LYS A 249 -30.64 -19.50 -0.36
C LYS A 249 -30.11 -18.30 -1.14
N GLU A 250 -30.97 -17.30 -1.36
CA GLU A 250 -30.57 -16.07 -2.05
C GLU A 250 -29.49 -15.32 -1.28
N ARG A 251 -29.64 -15.17 0.05
CA ARG A 251 -28.66 -14.50 0.90
C ARG A 251 -27.33 -15.24 0.89
N LEU A 252 -27.35 -16.58 0.91
CA LEU A 252 -26.13 -17.38 0.76
C LEU A 252 -25.44 -17.10 -0.58
N GLN A 253 -26.19 -17.00 -1.67
CA GLN A 253 -25.63 -16.66 -2.98
C GLN A 253 -25.07 -15.24 -3.02
N GLU A 254 -25.76 -14.26 -2.44
CA GLU A 254 -25.27 -12.88 -2.32
C GLU A 254 -23.94 -12.80 -1.55
N GLU A 255 -23.82 -13.54 -0.44
CA GLU A 255 -22.56 -13.58 0.33
C GLU A 255 -21.44 -14.30 -0.44
N LYS A 256 -21.75 -15.40 -1.14
CA LYS A 256 -20.79 -16.05 -2.05
C LYS A 256 -20.33 -15.10 -3.16
N ASP A 257 -21.23 -14.39 -3.80
CA ASP A 257 -20.91 -13.46 -4.88
C ASP A 257 -20.05 -12.28 -4.40
N LYS A 258 -20.35 -11.74 -3.21
CA LYS A 258 -19.50 -10.74 -2.55
C LYS A 258 -18.10 -11.28 -2.29
N ALA A 259 -17.98 -12.50 -1.76
CA ALA A 259 -16.70 -13.15 -1.51
C ALA A 259 -15.91 -13.38 -2.82
N TYR A 260 -16.54 -13.94 -3.86
CA TYR A 260 -15.94 -14.13 -5.17
C TYR A 260 -15.50 -12.82 -5.81
N LYS A 261 -16.30 -11.75 -5.71
CA LYS A 261 -15.92 -10.42 -6.19
C LYS A 261 -14.69 -9.87 -5.47
N LYS A 262 -14.55 -10.12 -4.16
CA LYS A 262 -13.38 -9.72 -3.36
C LYS A 262 -12.13 -10.54 -3.73
N ILE A 263 -12.28 -11.84 -3.98
CA ILE A 263 -11.22 -12.73 -4.47
C ILE A 263 -10.75 -12.25 -5.85
N LYS A 264 -11.65 -12.12 -6.81
CA LYS A 264 -11.34 -11.65 -8.18
C LYS A 264 -10.64 -10.30 -8.18
N LYS A 265 -11.12 -9.32 -7.40
CA LYS A 265 -10.46 -8.01 -7.26
C LYS A 265 -9.05 -8.12 -6.66
N SER A 266 -8.82 -9.10 -5.80
CA SER A 266 -7.50 -9.36 -5.21
C SER A 266 -6.56 -10.05 -6.21
N GLU A 267 -7.07 -11.01 -6.99
CA GLU A 267 -6.36 -11.66 -8.11
C GLU A 267 -5.98 -10.66 -9.21
N ASP A 268 -6.89 -9.77 -9.61
CA ASP A 268 -6.62 -8.73 -10.61
C ASP A 268 -5.53 -7.76 -10.14
N LYS A 269 -5.60 -7.33 -8.87
CA LYS A 269 -4.56 -6.50 -8.25
C LYS A 269 -3.22 -7.23 -8.21
N LEU A 270 -3.23 -8.53 -7.89
CA LEU A 270 -2.04 -9.35 -7.88
C LEU A 270 -1.42 -9.46 -9.27
N ASN A 271 -2.22 -9.81 -10.28
CA ASN A 271 -1.75 -10.00 -11.65
C ASN A 271 -1.19 -8.70 -12.22
N LYS A 272 -1.85 -7.56 -11.97
CA LYS A 272 -1.33 -6.24 -12.35
C LYS A 272 0.03 -5.98 -11.69
N LYS A 273 0.16 -6.26 -10.39
CA LYS A 273 1.41 -6.03 -9.66
C LYS A 273 2.54 -6.95 -10.12
N LYS A 274 2.25 -8.24 -10.35
CA LYS A 274 3.19 -9.20 -10.95
C LYS A 274 3.71 -8.71 -12.29
N LYS A 275 2.82 -8.22 -13.16
CA LYS A 275 3.20 -7.66 -14.48
C LYS A 275 4.12 -6.43 -14.33
N GLU A 276 3.72 -5.45 -13.52
CA GLU A 276 4.52 -4.24 -13.28
C GLU A 276 5.91 -4.56 -12.70
N THR A 277 5.99 -5.52 -11.78
CA THR A 277 7.25 -5.90 -11.14
C THR A 277 8.13 -6.72 -12.11
N ASN A 278 7.56 -7.64 -12.91
CA ASN A 278 8.31 -8.34 -13.96
C ASN A 278 8.86 -7.38 -15.03
N ASP A 279 8.08 -6.37 -15.44
CA ASP A 279 8.54 -5.35 -16.40
C ASP A 279 9.74 -4.57 -15.84
N LYS A 280 9.71 -4.22 -14.54
CA LYS A 280 10.85 -3.57 -13.85
C LYS A 280 12.06 -4.49 -13.76
N LEU A 281 11.86 -5.79 -13.48
CA LEU A 281 12.94 -6.77 -13.43
C LEU A 281 13.61 -6.93 -14.81
N ASN A 282 12.80 -7.04 -15.87
CA ASN A 282 13.29 -7.15 -17.25
C ASN A 282 14.06 -5.90 -17.69
N LYS A 283 13.56 -4.69 -17.37
CA LYS A 283 14.28 -3.43 -17.62
C LYS A 283 15.62 -3.35 -16.87
N ALA A 284 15.64 -3.77 -15.61
CA ALA A 284 16.87 -3.81 -14.80
C ALA A 284 17.88 -4.82 -15.37
N LYS A 285 17.43 -6.01 -15.76
CA LYS A 285 18.26 -7.03 -16.40
C LYS A 285 18.87 -6.52 -17.71
N LYS A 286 18.06 -5.92 -18.58
CA LYS A 286 18.56 -5.32 -19.84
C LYS A 286 19.61 -4.23 -19.58
N THR A 287 19.38 -3.36 -18.60
CA THR A 287 20.34 -2.31 -18.22
C THR A 287 21.67 -2.89 -17.71
N LEU A 288 21.60 -4.00 -16.95
CA LEU A 288 22.78 -4.72 -16.46
C LEU A 288 23.57 -5.33 -17.62
N ASP A 289 22.90 -6.02 -18.53
CA ASP A 289 23.51 -6.65 -19.70
C ASP A 289 24.16 -5.60 -20.63
N ASP A 290 23.46 -4.50 -20.91
CA ASP A 290 24.00 -3.37 -21.69
C ASP A 290 25.22 -2.73 -21.02
N SER A 291 25.20 -2.57 -19.69
CA SER A 291 26.33 -2.00 -18.94
C SER A 291 27.53 -2.94 -18.95
N LYS A 292 27.30 -4.26 -18.83
CA LYS A 292 28.35 -5.28 -18.92
C LYS A 292 28.99 -5.29 -20.30
N ALA A 293 28.19 -5.26 -21.37
CA ALA A 293 28.69 -5.21 -22.74
C ALA A 293 29.53 -3.96 -23.01
N LYS A 294 29.08 -2.77 -22.56
CA LYS A 294 29.83 -1.52 -22.67
C LYS A 294 31.15 -1.57 -21.90
N LEU A 295 31.15 -2.09 -20.67
CA LEU A 295 32.36 -2.22 -19.87
C LEU A 295 33.39 -3.11 -20.55
N THR A 296 32.99 -4.30 -21.02
CA THR A 296 33.88 -5.22 -21.74
C THR A 296 34.45 -4.58 -23.00
N LYS A 297 33.63 -3.84 -23.76
CA LYS A 297 34.08 -3.12 -24.96
C LYS A 297 35.15 -2.07 -24.60
N SER A 298 34.90 -1.22 -23.60
CA SER A 298 35.85 -0.19 -23.17
C SER A 298 37.15 -0.78 -22.59
N GLU A 299 37.09 -1.89 -21.85
CA GLU A 299 38.29 -2.59 -21.35
C GLU A 299 39.14 -3.15 -22.50
N ASN A 300 38.50 -3.73 -23.52
CA ASN A 300 39.18 -4.24 -24.71
C ASN A 300 39.81 -3.12 -25.56
N GLU A 301 39.09 -2.02 -25.77
CA GLU A 301 39.59 -0.84 -26.48
C GLU A 301 40.79 -0.20 -25.77
N LEU A 302 40.76 -0.10 -24.43
CA LEU A 302 41.89 0.39 -23.66
C LEU A 302 43.11 -0.54 -23.78
N LYS A 303 42.88 -1.87 -23.74
CA LYS A 303 43.95 -2.86 -23.88
C LYS A 303 44.61 -2.79 -25.25
N SER A 304 43.84 -2.69 -26.35
CA SER A 304 44.40 -2.56 -27.70
C SER A 304 45.14 -1.22 -27.86
N THR A 305 44.54 -0.12 -27.41
CA THR A 305 45.15 1.22 -27.49
C THR A 305 46.47 1.31 -26.72
N LYS A 306 46.55 0.70 -25.52
CA LYS A 306 47.81 0.62 -24.75
C LYS A 306 48.88 -0.18 -25.51
N LYS A 307 48.51 -1.30 -26.14
CA LYS A 307 49.43 -2.12 -26.94
C LYS A 307 49.97 -1.36 -28.16
N ASP A 308 49.08 -0.73 -28.93
CA ASP A 308 49.45 0.00 -30.15
C ASP A 308 50.29 1.23 -29.84
N THR A 309 49.93 1.97 -28.79
CA THR A 309 50.71 3.13 -28.33
C THR A 309 52.10 2.73 -27.87
N LYS A 310 52.23 1.63 -27.10
CA LYS A 310 53.54 1.09 -26.70
C LYS A 310 54.40 0.76 -27.92
N SER A 311 53.84 0.10 -28.92
CA SER A 311 54.54 -0.23 -30.17
C SER A 311 55.01 1.03 -30.91
N LYS A 312 54.14 2.04 -31.06
CA LYS A 312 54.47 3.31 -31.73
C LYS A 312 55.56 4.08 -30.98
N LEU A 313 55.51 4.15 -29.66
CA LEU A 313 56.52 4.81 -28.83
C LEU A 313 57.87 4.11 -28.90
N GLU A 314 57.89 2.76 -28.88
CA GLU A 314 59.13 1.99 -29.03
C GLU A 314 59.75 2.17 -30.42
N LYS A 315 58.93 2.22 -31.49
CA LYS A 315 59.43 2.55 -32.83
C LYS A 315 60.01 3.97 -32.88
N ALA A 316 59.29 4.96 -32.36
CA ALA A 316 59.74 6.36 -32.34
C ALA A 316 61.06 6.54 -31.56
N LYS A 317 61.23 5.86 -30.43
CA LYS A 317 62.50 5.85 -29.68
C LYS A 317 63.63 5.25 -30.50
N ARG A 318 63.41 4.09 -31.14
CA ARG A 318 64.44 3.43 -31.97
C ARG A 318 64.88 4.31 -33.13
N ASP A 319 63.94 4.98 -33.80
CA ASP A 319 64.25 5.88 -34.92
C ASP A 319 65.03 7.12 -34.43
N LEU A 320 64.69 7.65 -33.24
CA LEU A 320 65.41 8.75 -32.60
C LEU A 320 66.83 8.35 -32.20
N ASP A 321 67.01 7.15 -31.63
CA ASP A 321 68.32 6.64 -31.22
C ASP A 321 69.24 6.40 -32.43
N LYS A 322 68.68 5.92 -33.55
CA LYS A 322 69.41 5.82 -34.83
C LYS A 322 69.86 7.21 -35.31
N ALA A 323 68.95 8.17 -35.40
CA ALA A 323 69.26 9.53 -35.83
C ALA A 323 70.31 10.22 -34.94
N LYS A 324 70.28 9.95 -33.63
CA LYS A 324 71.30 10.42 -32.69
C LYS A 324 72.68 9.84 -32.94
N LYS A 325 72.78 8.54 -33.21
CA LYS A 325 74.08 7.86 -33.43
C LYS A 325 74.80 8.36 -34.68
N GLU A 326 74.07 8.87 -35.67
CA GLU A 326 74.64 9.41 -36.91
C GLU A 326 75.31 10.78 -36.73
N ILE A 327 74.87 11.59 -35.75
CA ILE A 327 75.39 12.96 -35.54
C ILE A 327 76.88 12.98 -35.18
N PRO A 328 77.39 12.24 -34.16
CA PRO A 328 78.82 12.24 -33.82
C PRO A 328 79.70 11.71 -34.96
N ALA A 329 79.21 10.72 -35.71
CA ALA A 329 79.93 10.16 -36.86
C ALA A 329 80.07 11.20 -37.98
N ASN A 330 79.00 11.95 -38.27
CA ASN A 330 79.00 13.02 -39.27
C ASN A 330 79.83 14.22 -38.82
N GLU A 331 79.82 14.58 -37.53
CA GLU A 331 80.69 15.61 -36.96
C GLU A 331 82.17 15.26 -37.12
N LYS A 332 82.55 14.01 -36.83
CA LYS A 332 83.92 13.53 -36.96
C LYS A 332 84.38 13.52 -38.42
N LYS A 333 83.53 13.08 -39.36
CA LYS A 333 83.80 13.12 -40.81
C LYS A 333 83.98 14.55 -41.30
N LEU A 334 83.10 15.46 -40.88
CA LEU A 334 83.15 16.87 -41.26
C LEU A 334 84.42 17.56 -40.73
N LYS A 335 84.82 17.25 -39.48
CA LYS A 335 86.06 17.77 -38.89
C LYS A 335 87.28 17.32 -39.72
N LYS A 336 87.38 16.03 -40.04
CA LYS A 336 88.46 15.50 -40.88
C LYS A 336 88.50 16.14 -42.27
N ALA A 337 87.35 16.25 -42.94
CA ALA A 337 87.27 16.88 -44.27
C ALA A 337 87.73 18.34 -44.23
N LYS A 338 87.37 19.10 -43.18
CA LYS A 338 87.86 20.47 -42.98
C LYS A 338 89.37 20.53 -42.80
N GLU A 339 89.93 19.64 -41.98
CA GLU A 339 91.39 19.56 -41.74
C GLU A 339 92.13 19.22 -43.05
N GLU A 340 91.65 18.25 -43.82
CA GLU A 340 92.21 17.84 -45.12
C GLU A 340 92.16 18.97 -46.15
N VAL A 341 91.03 19.66 -46.29
CA VAL A 341 90.89 20.81 -47.20
C VAL A 341 91.77 21.97 -46.77
N THR A 342 91.88 22.25 -45.46
CA THR A 342 92.77 23.30 -44.94
C THR A 342 94.23 22.99 -45.27
N LYS A 343 94.64 21.72 -45.13
CA LYS A 343 95.98 21.25 -45.49
C LYS A 343 96.23 21.37 -47.00
N ALA A 344 95.31 20.85 -47.83
CA ALA A 344 95.40 20.90 -49.28
C ALA A 344 95.43 22.34 -49.81
N ARG A 345 94.67 23.26 -49.21
CA ARG A 345 94.69 24.69 -49.53
C ARG A 345 96.05 25.32 -49.20
N LYS A 346 96.63 25.00 -48.04
CA LYS A 346 97.95 25.49 -47.66
C LYS A 346 99.05 24.99 -48.62
N GLU A 347 99.02 23.71 -48.98
CA GLU A 347 99.97 23.10 -49.94
C GLU A 347 99.79 23.70 -51.36
N PHE A 348 98.55 23.92 -51.79
CA PHE A 348 98.23 24.56 -53.06
C PHE A 348 98.73 26.01 -53.12
N GLU A 349 98.45 26.84 -52.11
CA GLU A 349 98.91 28.23 -52.05
C GLU A 349 100.45 28.31 -52.04
N GLN A 350 101.11 27.41 -51.31
CA GLN A 350 102.58 27.33 -51.32
C GLN A 350 103.13 26.92 -52.69
N GLY A 351 102.54 25.91 -53.34
CA GLY A 351 102.94 25.45 -54.67
C GLY A 351 102.67 26.49 -55.77
N LYS A 352 101.55 27.20 -55.68
CA LYS A 352 101.20 28.32 -56.57
C LYS A 352 102.21 29.45 -56.44
N LEU A 353 102.53 29.86 -55.22
CA LEU A 353 103.51 30.92 -54.96
C LEU A 353 104.90 30.55 -55.52
N GLN A 354 105.36 29.32 -55.30
CA GLN A 354 106.63 28.83 -55.85
C GLN A 354 106.63 28.83 -57.38
N PHE A 355 105.51 28.43 -58.00
CA PHE A 355 105.35 28.44 -59.46
C PHE A 355 105.33 29.87 -60.01
N GLU A 356 104.59 30.79 -59.39
CA GLU A 356 104.55 32.21 -59.76
C GLU A 356 105.93 32.87 -59.66
N GLN A 357 106.68 32.59 -58.58
CA GLN A 357 108.06 33.04 -58.40
C GLN A 357 108.99 32.47 -59.46
N TYR A 358 108.87 31.17 -59.78
CA TYR A 358 109.63 30.52 -60.84
C TYR A 358 109.36 31.16 -62.21
N VAL A 359 108.09 31.41 -62.55
CA VAL A 359 107.69 32.05 -63.82
C VAL A 359 108.16 33.51 -63.91
N ALA A 360 108.13 34.25 -62.79
CA ALA A 360 108.59 35.64 -62.74
C ALA A 360 110.09 35.78 -62.99
N GLY A 361 110.90 34.77 -62.63
CA GLY A 361 112.35 34.76 -62.82
C GLY A 361 112.84 34.42 -64.24
N LEU A 362 111.95 34.00 -65.15
CA LEU A 362 112.32 33.59 -66.53
C LEU A 362 112.30 34.76 -67.52
N THR A 363 113.27 34.78 -68.44
CA THR A 363 113.33 35.72 -69.58
C THR A 363 112.31 35.37 -70.69
N ALA A 364 112.10 36.27 -71.66
CA ALA A 364 111.12 36.06 -72.73
C ALA A 364 111.44 34.83 -73.62
N GLN A 365 112.72 34.54 -73.89
CA GLN A 365 113.14 33.37 -74.69
C GLN A 365 112.99 32.05 -73.91
N GLU A 366 113.25 32.04 -72.60
CA GLU A 366 113.11 30.84 -71.76
C GLU A 366 111.64 30.44 -71.55
N LYS A 367 110.74 31.42 -71.47
CA LYS A 367 109.29 31.17 -71.43
C LYS A 367 108.77 30.51 -72.71
N GLU A 368 109.32 30.87 -73.86
CA GLU A 368 108.99 30.25 -75.16
C GLU A 368 109.45 28.79 -75.21
N TYR A 369 110.68 28.50 -74.76
CA TYR A 369 111.24 27.13 -74.72
C TYR A 369 110.52 26.21 -73.71
N LEU A 370 110.10 26.75 -72.57
CA LEU A 370 109.43 26.00 -71.49
C LEU A 370 107.91 26.07 -71.53
N LYS A 371 107.31 26.63 -72.60
CA LYS A 371 105.87 26.87 -72.71
C LYS A 371 105.01 25.66 -72.35
N ASP A 372 105.32 24.49 -72.91
CA ASP A 372 104.61 23.24 -72.62
C ASP A 372 104.71 22.82 -71.15
N VAL A 373 105.85 23.08 -70.49
CA VAL A 373 106.05 22.78 -69.08
C VAL A 373 105.27 23.72 -68.18
N LEU A 374 105.25 25.02 -68.51
CA LEU A 374 104.49 26.03 -67.79
C LEU A 374 102.98 25.80 -67.93
N ASP A 375 102.49 25.53 -69.14
CA ASP A 375 101.08 25.22 -69.40
C ASP A 375 100.64 23.95 -68.67
N LYS A 376 101.50 22.92 -68.63
CA LYS A 376 101.21 21.69 -67.88
C LYS A 376 101.12 21.95 -66.38
N LYS A 377 102.03 22.75 -65.81
CA LYS A 377 102.01 23.12 -64.39
C LYS A 377 100.84 24.02 -64.02
N GLN A 378 100.48 24.96 -64.89
CA GLN A 378 99.27 25.77 -64.73
C GLN A 378 98.01 24.91 -64.74
N LYS A 379 97.89 23.97 -65.68
CA LYS A 379 96.79 22.98 -65.70
C LYS A 379 96.75 22.12 -64.43
N GLU A 380 97.90 21.71 -63.90
CA GLU A 380 97.98 20.97 -62.63
C GLU A 380 97.46 21.81 -61.45
N LEU A 381 97.77 23.11 -61.40
CA LEU A 381 97.25 24.04 -60.40
C LEU A 381 95.74 24.26 -60.57
N ASP A 382 95.24 24.49 -61.78
CA ASP A 382 93.80 24.67 -62.04
C ASP A 382 92.99 23.43 -61.62
N ILE A 383 93.53 22.23 -61.88
CA ILE A 383 92.93 20.96 -61.43
C ILE A 383 92.94 20.85 -59.90
N ALA A 384 94.03 21.28 -59.23
CA ALA A 384 94.12 21.27 -57.78
C ALA A 384 93.15 22.27 -57.13
N GLU A 385 93.02 23.49 -57.69
CA GLU A 385 92.07 24.52 -57.25
C GLU A 385 90.62 24.04 -57.42
N ALA A 386 90.29 23.46 -58.58
CA ALA A 386 88.98 22.89 -58.83
C ALA A 386 88.64 21.74 -57.86
N LYS A 387 89.63 20.90 -57.48
CA LYS A 387 89.46 19.86 -56.46
C LYS A 387 89.19 20.45 -55.07
N ILE A 388 89.94 21.48 -54.65
CA ILE A 388 89.73 22.17 -53.37
C ILE A 388 88.33 22.78 -53.32
N LEU A 389 87.92 23.51 -54.38
CA LEU A 389 86.59 24.11 -54.47
C LEU A 389 85.47 23.07 -54.39
N LYS A 390 85.65 21.91 -55.05
CA LYS A 390 84.71 20.78 -54.96
C LYS A 390 84.61 20.25 -53.52
N SER A 391 85.73 20.09 -52.82
CA SER A 391 85.75 19.63 -51.43
C SER A 391 85.18 20.68 -50.45
N GLU A 392 85.41 21.97 -50.66
CA GLU A 392 84.79 23.06 -49.89
C GLU A 392 83.26 23.06 -50.05
N ASN A 393 82.77 22.85 -51.27
CA ASN A 393 81.34 22.72 -51.54
C ASN A 393 80.75 21.45 -50.89
N GLN A 394 81.49 20.34 -50.86
CA GLN A 394 81.09 19.13 -50.11
C GLN A 394 81.04 19.39 -48.59
N ILE A 395 81.97 20.15 -48.02
CA ILE A 395 81.93 20.54 -46.60
C ILE A 395 80.68 21.37 -46.29
N LYS A 396 80.36 22.35 -47.14
CA LYS A 396 79.16 23.19 -47.00
C LYS A 396 77.88 22.35 -47.07
N SER A 397 77.79 21.38 -47.97
CA SER A 397 76.63 20.48 -48.04
C SER A 397 76.54 19.58 -46.80
N SER A 398 77.63 18.96 -46.35
CA SER A 398 77.67 18.15 -45.13
C SER A 398 77.36 18.95 -43.86
N GLN A 399 77.74 20.23 -43.78
CA GLN A 399 77.32 21.14 -42.69
C GLN A 399 75.81 21.35 -42.67
N LYS A 400 75.20 21.61 -43.83
CA LYS A 400 73.74 21.77 -43.95
C LYS A 400 73.02 20.47 -43.57
N GLU A 401 73.54 19.32 -43.97
CA GLU A 401 72.99 18.01 -43.59
C GLU A 401 73.08 17.75 -42.08
N LEU A 402 74.19 18.12 -41.44
CA LEU A 402 74.36 17.98 -40.00
C LEU A 402 73.39 18.85 -39.21
N ILE A 403 73.18 20.10 -39.64
CA ILE A 403 72.20 21.02 -39.02
C ILE A 403 70.79 20.42 -39.15
N LYS A 404 70.41 19.96 -40.36
CA LYS A 404 69.13 19.28 -40.59
C LYS A 404 68.98 18.02 -39.72
N ALA A 405 70.04 17.24 -39.52
CA ALA A 405 70.01 16.06 -38.66
C ALA A 405 69.78 16.43 -37.18
N LYS A 406 70.46 17.46 -36.67
CA LYS A 406 70.26 17.98 -35.30
C LYS A 406 68.84 18.52 -35.09
N GLU A 407 68.31 19.26 -36.07
CA GLU A 407 66.94 19.75 -36.05
C GLU A 407 65.92 18.61 -36.07
N LYS A 408 66.12 17.58 -36.91
CA LYS A 408 65.29 16.36 -36.92
C LYS A 408 65.26 15.66 -35.56
N VAL A 409 66.40 15.54 -34.87
CA VAL A 409 66.44 14.95 -33.51
C VAL A 409 65.69 15.83 -32.49
N LYS A 410 65.87 17.15 -32.54
CA LYS A 410 65.14 18.10 -31.67
C LYS A 410 63.63 18.02 -31.88
N GLN A 411 63.20 17.96 -33.14
CA GLN A 411 61.78 17.81 -33.49
C GLN A 411 61.24 16.44 -33.07
N GLY A 412 62.01 15.37 -33.28
CA GLY A 412 61.65 14.02 -32.85
C GLY A 412 61.41 13.91 -31.33
N TYR A 413 62.18 14.61 -30.51
CA TYR A 413 61.92 14.69 -29.05
C TYR A 413 60.60 15.36 -28.72
N LYS A 414 60.32 16.52 -29.34
CA LYS A 414 59.06 17.25 -29.14
C LYS A 414 57.86 16.41 -29.59
N ASP A 415 57.98 15.70 -30.70
CA ASP A 415 56.90 14.85 -31.20
C ASP A 415 56.68 13.63 -30.30
N LEU A 416 57.74 13.03 -29.76
CA LEU A 416 57.65 11.92 -28.82
C LEU A 416 57.01 12.35 -27.49
N GLU A 417 57.33 13.54 -26.99
CA GLU A 417 56.69 14.13 -25.81
C GLU A 417 55.21 14.42 -26.05
N LYS A 418 54.86 15.03 -27.20
CA LYS A 418 53.45 15.24 -27.60
C LYS A 418 52.68 13.92 -27.67
N GLN A 419 53.26 12.88 -28.26
CA GLN A 419 52.65 11.55 -28.35
C GLN A 419 52.44 10.93 -26.96
N ARG A 420 53.40 11.07 -26.03
CA ARG A 420 53.25 10.61 -24.64
C ARG A 420 52.12 11.35 -23.91
N ASN A 421 52.08 12.68 -23.99
CA ASN A 421 51.07 13.49 -23.32
C ASN A 421 49.66 13.21 -23.86
N LYS A 422 49.54 13.05 -25.19
CA LYS A 422 48.29 12.64 -25.83
C LYS A 422 47.83 11.27 -25.35
N ALA A 423 48.73 10.28 -25.33
CA ALA A 423 48.43 8.94 -24.83
C ALA A 423 48.00 8.94 -23.36
N ASP A 424 48.69 9.67 -22.49
CA ASP A 424 48.37 9.75 -21.06
C ASP A 424 46.98 10.37 -20.84
N SER A 425 46.64 11.40 -21.60
CA SER A 425 45.29 11.99 -21.59
C SER A 425 44.23 11.00 -22.09
N GLU A 426 44.50 10.25 -23.16
CA GLU A 426 43.56 9.26 -23.70
C GLU A 426 43.35 8.09 -22.71
N PHE A 427 44.42 7.61 -22.06
CA PHE A 427 44.33 6.57 -21.04
C PHE A 427 43.55 7.04 -19.81
N LYS A 428 43.80 8.26 -19.31
CA LYS A 428 43.02 8.83 -18.20
C LYS A 428 41.53 8.93 -18.52
N LYS A 429 41.18 9.34 -19.75
CA LYS A 429 39.77 9.38 -20.20
C LYS A 429 39.15 7.99 -20.24
N ALA A 430 39.86 7.01 -20.81
CA ALA A 430 39.37 5.63 -20.89
C ALA A 430 39.25 4.97 -19.50
N GLU A 431 40.21 5.19 -18.60
CA GLU A 431 40.15 4.68 -17.22
C GLU A 431 38.98 5.29 -16.44
N LYS A 432 38.69 6.58 -16.66
CA LYS A 432 37.49 7.23 -16.11
C LYS A 432 36.21 6.60 -16.66
N GLN A 433 36.12 6.34 -17.96
CA GLN A 433 34.95 5.69 -18.58
C GLN A 433 34.74 4.26 -18.04
N ILE A 434 35.81 3.50 -17.83
CA ILE A 434 35.75 2.16 -17.22
C ILE A 434 35.27 2.26 -15.77
N LYS A 435 35.77 3.22 -15.00
CA LYS A 435 35.31 3.46 -13.61
C LYS A 435 33.81 3.78 -13.57
N GLU A 436 33.35 4.73 -14.39
CA GLU A 436 31.94 5.08 -14.51
C GLU A 436 31.08 3.88 -14.99
N GLY A 437 31.63 3.07 -15.90
CA GLY A 437 31.00 1.82 -16.35
C GLY A 437 30.83 0.79 -15.23
N ARG A 438 31.86 0.59 -14.39
CA ARG A 438 31.80 -0.30 -13.22
C ARG A 438 30.80 0.20 -12.17
N GLU A 439 30.75 1.49 -11.92
CA GLU A 439 29.76 2.10 -11.02
C GLU A 439 28.33 1.89 -11.52
N LYS A 440 28.08 2.09 -12.83
CA LYS A 440 26.79 1.80 -13.47
C LYS A 440 26.41 0.33 -13.39
N LEU A 441 27.35 -0.59 -13.63
CA LEU A 441 27.13 -2.03 -13.51
C LEU A 441 26.75 -2.41 -12.07
N ASN A 442 27.50 -1.92 -11.07
CA ASN A 442 27.22 -2.16 -9.66
C ASN A 442 25.84 -1.61 -9.25
N LYS A 443 25.47 -0.42 -9.73
CA LYS A 443 24.13 0.14 -9.52
C LYS A 443 23.06 -0.74 -10.14
N GLY A 444 23.24 -1.16 -11.40
CA GLY A 444 22.32 -2.08 -12.08
C GLY A 444 22.15 -3.41 -11.34
N TYR A 445 23.23 -3.96 -10.77
CA TYR A 445 23.19 -5.20 -9.98
C TYR A 445 22.39 -5.04 -8.68
N ARG A 446 22.58 -3.92 -7.97
CA ARG A 446 21.77 -3.59 -6.78
C ARG A 446 20.29 -3.42 -7.13
N ASP A 447 19.99 -2.70 -8.21
CA ASP A 447 18.61 -2.46 -8.65
C ASP A 447 17.92 -3.76 -9.07
N TYR A 448 18.63 -4.64 -9.78
CA TYR A 448 18.14 -5.98 -10.14
C TYR A 448 17.81 -6.82 -8.89
N ASN A 449 18.75 -6.93 -7.94
CA ASN A 449 18.54 -7.71 -6.72
C ASN A 449 17.42 -7.14 -5.84
N LYS A 450 17.34 -5.81 -5.72
CA LYS A 450 16.25 -5.13 -5.01
C LYS A 450 14.89 -5.41 -5.64
N ASN A 451 14.80 -5.37 -6.97
CA ASN A 451 13.56 -5.68 -7.68
C ASN A 451 13.21 -7.17 -7.57
N LYS A 452 14.18 -8.08 -7.67
CA LYS A 452 13.98 -9.51 -7.44
C LYS A 452 13.41 -9.80 -6.05
N ALA A 453 14.01 -9.23 -5.00
CA ALA A 453 13.50 -9.38 -3.63
C ALA A 453 12.10 -8.79 -3.43
N LYS A 454 11.73 -7.74 -4.18
CA LYS A 454 10.35 -7.21 -4.20
C LYS A 454 9.39 -8.18 -4.87
N VAL A 455 9.78 -8.78 -5.99
CA VAL A 455 9.00 -9.83 -6.66
C VAL A 455 8.72 -10.95 -5.68
N ASP A 456 9.76 -11.54 -5.08
CA ASP A 456 9.64 -12.69 -4.20
C ASP A 456 8.72 -12.39 -2.99
N ASN A 457 8.88 -11.22 -2.37
CA ASN A 457 8.00 -10.78 -1.28
C ASN A 457 6.55 -10.51 -1.71
N GLU A 458 6.33 -9.99 -2.92
CA GLU A 458 4.98 -9.77 -3.44
C GLU A 458 4.29 -11.09 -3.78
N PHE A 459 5.02 -12.10 -4.27
CA PHE A 459 4.49 -13.45 -4.45
C PHE A 459 4.08 -14.08 -3.12
N ILE A 460 4.92 -14.01 -2.07
CA ILE A 460 4.60 -14.54 -0.74
C ILE A 460 3.36 -13.84 -0.15
N LYS A 461 3.31 -12.51 -0.19
CA LYS A 461 2.16 -11.73 0.31
C LYS A 461 0.87 -12.04 -0.44
N ALA A 462 0.99 -12.41 -1.71
CA ALA A 462 -0.15 -12.77 -2.52
C ALA A 462 -0.69 -14.15 -2.20
N GLU A 463 0.21 -15.13 -2.04
CA GLU A 463 -0.16 -16.48 -1.66
C GLU A 463 -0.88 -16.51 -0.30
N ASN A 464 -0.37 -15.73 0.67
CA ASN A 464 -0.98 -15.57 1.99
C ASN A 464 -2.32 -14.80 1.99
N LYS A 465 -2.71 -14.15 0.88
CA LYS A 465 -4.02 -13.48 0.75
C LYS A 465 -5.06 -14.34 0.03
N ILE A 466 -4.60 -15.41 -0.63
CA ILE A 466 -5.44 -16.33 -1.38
C ILE A 466 -5.77 -17.56 -0.52
N ARG A 467 -4.82 -18.01 0.32
CA ARG A 467 -5.09 -18.88 1.46
C ARG A 467 -5.82 -18.10 2.55
#